data_AF-A0A820FLL1-F1
#
_entry.id   AF-A0A820FLL1-F1
#
_cell.length_a   1.000
_cell.length_b   1.000
_cell.length_c   1.000
_cell.angle_alpha   90.00
_cell.angle_beta   90.00
_cell.angle_gamma   90.00
#
_symmetry.space_group_name_H-M   'P 1'
#
loop_
_entity.id
_entity.type
_entity.pdbx_description
1 polymer ?
#
loop_
_entity_poly.entity_id
_entity_poly.type
_entity_poly.pdbx_seq_one_letter_code
_entity_poly.pdbx_strand_id
1 'polypeptide(L)'
;MYPHLQSQTSYKTGHTNTGGFDEFVHRYNINEAFATKLRGLRGYEIVVLCDDSGSMKAPIGCAPSAGQQQSTRWEELKKTVSIVVDLASTLDPDGVDVYFLNRKPLLHVHNSKELVSTFAIPPNGATPIVRVLRQVLNDKKNEIQQRKLLIVIATDGVPTDNNGQPNVPDFYQVLARERLPIDRVPVTIMACTGEY
;
A
#
# COMPACT_ATOMS: atom_id res chain seq x y z
N MET A 1 33.74 -17.14 -45.67
CA MET A 1 34.10 -16.63 -44.33
C MET A 1 32.82 -16.07 -43.70
N TYR A 2 32.13 -16.87 -42.89
CA TYR A 2 31.05 -16.43 -41.98
C TYR A 2 31.68 -15.96 -40.65
N PRO A 3 31.11 -15.00 -39.88
CA PRO A 3 29.81 -15.19 -39.19
C PRO A 3 28.89 -13.94 -39.24
N HIS A 4 27.57 -14.07 -39.43
CA HIS A 4 26.53 -14.36 -38.42
C HIS A 4 26.63 -13.53 -37.12
N LEU A 5 25.97 -12.36 -37.09
CA LEU A 5 25.63 -11.64 -35.87
C LEU A 5 24.22 -12.06 -35.44
N GLN A 6 24.15 -13.04 -34.54
CA GLN A 6 23.00 -13.22 -33.66
C GLN A 6 23.28 -12.42 -32.38
N SER A 7 22.63 -11.27 -32.20
CA SER A 7 22.60 -10.63 -30.88
C SER A 7 21.48 -11.27 -30.06
N GLN A 8 21.89 -12.09 -29.11
CA GLN A 8 21.05 -12.77 -28.13
C GLN A 8 20.22 -11.76 -27.33
N THR A 9 18.90 -11.78 -27.49
CA THR A 9 17.98 -11.25 -26.49
C THR A 9 18.00 -12.20 -25.30
N SER A 10 18.87 -11.89 -24.33
CA SER A 10 18.84 -12.50 -23.00
C SER A 10 17.53 -12.10 -22.32
N TYR A 11 16.57 -13.01 -22.28
CA TYR A 11 15.51 -12.96 -21.28
C TYR A 11 16.20 -13.06 -19.92
N LYS A 12 16.15 -11.98 -19.13
CA LYS A 12 16.52 -12.03 -17.71
C LYS A 12 15.60 -13.04 -17.03
N THR A 13 16.12 -14.23 -16.78
CA THR A 13 15.55 -15.19 -15.84
C THR A 13 15.54 -14.53 -14.47
N GLY A 14 14.37 -14.05 -14.05
CA GLY A 14 14.16 -13.52 -12.71
C GLY A 14 14.55 -14.58 -11.69
N HIS A 15 15.63 -14.34 -10.95
CA HIS A 15 15.93 -15.09 -9.75
C HIS A 15 14.77 -14.90 -8.77
N THR A 16 14.02 -15.96 -8.51
CA THR A 16 12.93 -15.92 -7.55
C THR A 16 13.53 -15.81 -6.16
N ASN A 17 13.33 -14.67 -5.49
CA ASN A 17 13.69 -14.46 -4.09
C ASN A 17 12.74 -15.26 -3.17
N THR A 18 12.76 -16.59 -3.26
CA THR A 18 11.89 -17.47 -2.47
C THR A 18 12.24 -17.42 -0.98
N GLY A 19 13.52 -17.18 -0.65
CA GLY A 19 13.98 -17.14 0.74
C GLY A 19 13.33 -16.04 1.58
N GLY A 20 13.17 -14.82 1.04
CA GLY A 20 12.58 -13.71 1.79
C GLY A 20 11.11 -13.95 2.15
N PHE A 21 10.32 -14.48 1.22
CA PHE A 21 8.89 -14.74 1.46
C PHE A 21 8.69 -15.86 2.49
N ASP A 22 9.46 -16.95 2.41
CA ASP A 22 9.33 -18.07 3.35
C ASP A 22 9.81 -17.65 4.76
N GLU A 23 10.84 -16.82 4.87
CA GLU A 23 11.26 -16.22 6.15
C GLU A 23 10.14 -15.33 6.74
N PHE A 24 9.49 -14.52 5.90
CA PHE A 24 8.37 -13.68 6.33
C PHE A 24 7.20 -14.53 6.85
N VAL A 25 6.80 -15.57 6.10
CA VAL A 25 5.73 -16.50 6.50
C VAL A 25 6.02 -17.14 7.85
N HIS A 26 7.26 -17.60 8.05
CA HIS A 26 7.69 -18.17 9.32
C HIS A 26 7.68 -17.14 10.45
N ARG A 27 8.20 -15.93 10.21
CA ARG A 27 8.25 -14.84 11.20
C ARG A 27 6.87 -14.46 11.73
N TYR A 28 5.86 -14.43 10.87
CA TYR A 28 4.48 -14.06 11.23
C TYR A 28 3.58 -15.28 11.54
N ASN A 29 4.14 -16.49 11.60
CA ASN A 29 3.41 -17.73 11.82
C ASN A 29 2.18 -17.88 10.91
N ILE A 30 2.35 -17.52 9.63
CA ILE A 30 1.29 -17.56 8.63
C ILE A 30 1.07 -19.02 8.21
N ASN A 31 -0.17 -19.50 8.31
CA ASN A 31 -0.48 -20.85 7.85
C ASN A 31 -0.32 -21.01 6.33
N GLU A 32 -0.02 -22.23 5.88
CA GLU A 32 0.27 -22.54 4.47
C GLU A 32 -0.86 -22.17 3.50
N ALA A 33 -2.13 -22.31 3.91
CA ALA A 33 -3.26 -21.96 3.06
C ALA A 33 -3.33 -20.45 2.81
N PHE A 34 -3.02 -19.64 3.81
CA PHE A 34 -2.94 -18.18 3.67
C PHE A 34 -1.66 -17.75 2.95
N ALA A 35 -0.50 -18.39 3.25
CA ALA A 35 0.75 -18.15 2.52
C ALA A 35 0.57 -18.36 1.01
N THR A 36 -0.14 -19.43 0.61
CA THR A 36 -0.44 -19.70 -0.80
C THR A 36 -1.26 -18.58 -1.46
N LYS A 37 -2.22 -17.99 -0.73
CA LYS A 37 -2.98 -16.82 -1.21
C LYS A 37 -2.09 -15.59 -1.35
N LEU A 38 -1.21 -15.34 -0.38
CA LEU A 38 -0.25 -14.22 -0.42
C LEU A 38 0.75 -14.37 -1.59
N ARG A 39 1.22 -15.59 -1.89
CA ARG A 39 2.05 -15.85 -3.07
C ARG A 39 1.33 -15.49 -4.38
N GLY A 40 0.00 -15.52 -4.41
CA GLY A 40 -0.80 -15.09 -5.56
C GLY A 40 -0.70 -13.59 -5.88
N LEU A 41 -0.15 -12.78 -4.98
CA LEU A 41 0.11 -11.36 -5.20
C LEU A 41 1.45 -11.10 -5.91
N ARG A 42 2.25 -12.14 -6.20
CA ARG A 42 3.50 -11.99 -6.97
C ARG A 42 3.24 -11.32 -8.31
N GLY A 43 4.11 -10.37 -8.65
CA GLY A 43 4.04 -9.62 -9.91
C GLY A 43 2.91 -8.58 -9.97
N TYR A 44 2.24 -8.29 -8.85
CA TYR A 44 1.42 -7.09 -8.75
C TYR A 44 2.33 -5.87 -8.51
N GLU A 45 1.97 -4.75 -9.09
CA GLU A 45 2.32 -3.42 -8.57
C GLU A 45 1.50 -3.21 -7.29
N ILE A 46 2.14 -2.88 -6.17
CA ILE A 46 1.44 -2.66 -4.90
C ILE A 46 1.58 -1.19 -4.50
N VAL A 47 0.42 -0.55 -4.33
CA VAL A 47 0.31 0.83 -3.82
C VAL A 47 -0.45 0.82 -2.51
N VAL A 48 0.07 1.52 -1.50
CA VAL A 48 -0.62 1.77 -0.23
C VAL A 48 -0.99 3.25 -0.15
N LEU A 49 -2.28 3.53 0.01
CA LEU A 49 -2.83 4.85 0.28
C LEU A 49 -3.00 5.01 1.79
N CYS A 50 -2.11 5.79 2.41
CA CYS A 50 -2.09 6.05 3.83
C CYS A 50 -2.91 7.31 4.16
N ASP A 51 -3.94 7.14 4.96
CA ASP A 51 -4.63 8.26 5.60
C ASP A 51 -3.73 8.91 6.64
N ASP A 52 -3.31 10.14 6.36
CA ASP A 52 -2.57 10.99 7.29
C ASP A 52 -3.39 12.22 7.67
N SER A 53 -4.73 12.12 7.71
CA SER A 53 -5.64 13.17 8.15
C SER A 53 -5.65 13.37 9.67
N GLY A 54 -6.22 14.48 10.13
CA GLY A 54 -6.25 14.81 11.55
C GLY A 54 -6.96 13.78 12.44
N SER A 55 -7.94 13.04 11.92
CA SER A 55 -8.67 11.99 12.67
C SER A 55 -7.78 10.83 13.09
N MET A 56 -6.69 10.58 12.35
CA MET A 56 -5.73 9.52 12.66
C MET A 56 -4.93 9.75 13.95
N LYS A 57 -5.03 10.94 14.56
CA LYS A 57 -4.51 11.19 15.93
C LYS A 57 -5.39 10.59 17.01
N ALA A 58 -6.60 10.14 16.68
CA ALA A 58 -7.51 9.58 17.66
C ALA A 58 -6.86 8.36 18.34
N PRO A 59 -7.04 8.23 19.66
CA PRO A 59 -6.53 7.09 20.39
C PRO A 59 -7.24 5.79 20.01
N ILE A 60 -6.54 4.68 20.18
CA ILE A 60 -7.07 3.32 20.08
C ILE A 60 -7.21 2.73 21.48
N GLY A 61 -8.30 1.99 21.70
CA GLY A 61 -8.54 1.23 22.91
C GLY A 61 -8.85 2.08 24.15
N CYS A 62 -8.91 1.41 25.30
CA CYS A 62 -9.14 2.05 26.58
C CYS A 62 -7.99 2.98 26.98
N ALA A 63 -8.26 3.90 27.90
CA ALA A 63 -7.22 4.77 28.47
C ALA A 63 -6.05 3.91 28.98
N PRO A 64 -4.80 4.28 28.65
CA PRO A 64 -3.64 3.51 29.07
C PRO A 64 -3.52 3.51 30.59
N SER A 65 -2.88 2.46 31.13
CA SER A 65 -2.47 2.45 32.53
C SER A 65 -1.45 3.57 32.80
N ALA A 66 -1.36 4.03 34.06
CA ALA A 66 -0.45 5.10 34.45
C ALA A 66 0.98 4.83 33.94
N GLY A 67 1.52 5.75 33.14
CA GLY A 67 2.87 5.65 32.56
C GLY A 67 2.96 5.01 31.18
N GLN A 68 1.86 4.52 30.60
CA GLN A 68 1.83 4.03 29.21
C GLN A 68 1.31 5.12 28.25
N GLN A 69 1.97 5.24 27.09
CA GLN A 69 1.52 6.12 26.02
C GLN A 69 0.34 5.47 25.28
N GLN A 70 -0.74 6.21 25.09
CA GLN A 70 -1.89 5.74 24.32
C GLN A 70 -1.51 5.59 22.84
N SER A 71 -1.75 4.42 22.25
CA SER A 71 -1.56 4.21 20.82
C SER A 71 -2.63 4.98 20.05
N THR A 72 -2.29 5.51 18.89
CA THR A 72 -3.23 6.21 17.99
C THR A 72 -3.47 5.38 16.73
N ARG A 73 -4.51 5.74 15.97
CA ARG A 73 -4.79 5.19 14.63
C ARG A 73 -3.60 5.33 13.68
N TRP A 74 -2.84 6.43 13.81
CA TRP A 74 -1.59 6.64 13.08
C TRP A 74 -0.50 5.63 13.44
N GLU A 75 -0.33 5.31 14.72
CA GLU A 75 0.66 4.32 15.16
C GLU A 75 0.26 2.89 14.74
N GLU A 76 -1.03 2.57 14.72
CA GLU A 76 -1.53 1.32 14.14
C GLU A 76 -1.27 1.27 12.64
N LEU A 77 -1.64 2.31 11.89
CA LEU A 77 -1.38 2.42 10.46
C LEU A 77 0.11 2.21 10.16
N LYS A 78 1.00 2.90 10.87
CA LYS A 78 2.45 2.77 10.72
C LYS A 78 2.93 1.32 10.85
N LYS A 79 2.45 0.60 11.88
CA LYS A 79 2.79 -0.81 12.10
C LYS A 79 2.28 -1.67 10.95
N THR A 80 1.02 -1.50 10.55
CA THR A 80 0.41 -2.31 9.50
C THR A 80 1.07 -2.06 8.14
N VAL A 81 1.32 -0.81 7.77
CA VAL A 81 2.02 -0.45 6.53
C VAL A 81 3.45 -0.99 6.52
N SER A 82 4.14 -0.99 7.67
CA SER A 82 5.48 -1.60 7.79
C SER A 82 5.44 -3.09 7.46
N ILE A 83 4.44 -3.83 7.98
CA ILE A 83 4.25 -5.26 7.69
C ILE A 83 3.93 -5.47 6.21
N VAL A 84 3.05 -4.64 5.64
CA VAL A 84 2.67 -4.70 4.21
C VAL A 84 3.89 -4.47 3.31
N VAL A 85 4.69 -3.45 3.60
CA VAL A 85 5.91 -3.15 2.82
C VAL A 85 6.91 -4.29 2.91
N ASP A 86 7.18 -4.82 4.10
CA ASP A 86 8.11 -5.93 4.27
C ASP A 86 7.63 -7.18 3.52
N LEU A 87 6.33 -7.50 3.57
CA LEU A 87 5.74 -8.60 2.79
C LEU A 87 5.86 -8.37 1.30
N ALA A 88 5.36 -7.23 0.82
CA ALA A 88 5.26 -6.93 -0.61
C ALA A 88 6.64 -6.85 -1.27
N SER A 89 7.66 -6.39 -0.54
CA SER A 89 9.05 -6.38 -1.03
C SER A 89 9.65 -7.79 -1.21
N THR A 90 9.04 -8.83 -0.61
CA THR A 90 9.37 -10.24 -0.91
C THR A 90 8.67 -10.80 -2.16
N LEU A 91 7.63 -10.10 -2.64
CA LEU A 91 6.74 -10.53 -3.72
C LEU A 91 6.96 -9.74 -5.02
N ASP A 92 7.41 -8.50 -4.89
CA ASP A 92 7.70 -7.55 -5.96
C ASP A 92 9.11 -6.95 -5.78
N PRO A 93 10.06 -7.24 -6.69
CA PRO A 93 11.41 -6.69 -6.60
C PRO A 93 11.46 -5.17 -6.81
N ASP A 94 10.42 -4.56 -7.41
CA ASP A 94 10.37 -3.10 -7.68
C ASP A 94 9.96 -2.29 -6.43
N GLY A 95 9.60 -2.97 -5.34
CA GLY A 95 9.18 -2.36 -4.08
C GLY A 95 7.71 -1.98 -4.05
N VAL A 96 7.35 -1.15 -3.06
CA VAL A 96 5.99 -0.67 -2.83
C VAL A 96 5.95 0.84 -2.91
N ASP A 97 4.90 1.37 -3.52
CA ASP A 97 4.65 2.81 -3.49
C ASP A 97 3.68 3.18 -2.36
N VAL A 98 4.12 4.10 -1.52
CA VAL A 98 3.35 4.59 -0.37
C VAL A 98 2.91 6.03 -0.64
N TYR A 99 1.64 6.20 -0.93
CA TYR A 99 0.99 7.50 -1.09
C TYR A 99 0.37 7.93 0.22
N PHE A 100 0.40 9.23 0.50
CA PHE A 100 -0.27 9.83 1.64
C PHE A 100 -1.33 10.80 1.14
N LEU A 101 -2.39 11.01 1.92
CA LEU A 101 -3.46 11.91 1.50
C LEU A 101 -3.02 13.38 1.49
N ASN A 102 -2.18 13.79 2.45
CA ASN A 102 -1.84 15.18 2.71
C ASN A 102 -0.35 15.51 2.53
N ARG A 103 0.47 14.59 1.98
CA ARG A 103 1.89 14.80 1.68
C ARG A 103 2.35 14.03 0.44
N LYS A 104 3.60 14.27 0.02
CA LYS A 104 4.21 13.61 -1.14
C LYS A 104 4.33 12.09 -0.92
N PRO A 105 4.20 11.28 -2.00
CA PRO A 105 4.40 9.85 -1.91
C PRO A 105 5.87 9.51 -1.70
N LEU A 106 6.11 8.31 -1.17
CA LEU A 106 7.40 7.62 -1.14
C LEU A 106 7.31 6.42 -2.08
N LEU A 107 8.11 6.42 -3.14
CA LEU A 107 8.05 5.42 -4.21
C LEU A 107 9.15 4.37 -4.03
N HIS A 108 8.93 3.16 -4.55
CA HIS A 108 9.91 2.07 -4.56
C HIS A 108 10.48 1.72 -3.18
N VAL A 109 9.61 1.65 -2.17
CA VAL A 109 10.00 1.29 -0.80
C VAL A 109 10.26 -0.21 -0.73
N HIS A 110 11.46 -0.62 -0.31
CA HIS A 110 11.85 -2.04 -0.27
C HIS A 110 11.89 -2.64 1.14
N ASN A 111 11.74 -1.83 2.18
CA ASN A 111 11.65 -2.29 3.56
C ASN A 111 11.05 -1.22 4.48
N SER A 112 10.50 -1.67 5.60
CA SER A 112 9.85 -0.82 6.59
C SER A 112 10.77 0.23 7.24
N LYS A 113 12.09 0.08 7.21
CA LYS A 113 13.02 1.08 7.81
C LYS A 113 13.02 2.39 7.04
N GLU A 114 12.74 2.35 5.74
CA GLU A 114 12.62 3.54 4.88
C GLU A 114 11.40 4.40 5.22
N LEU A 115 10.41 3.83 5.91
CA LEU A 115 9.19 4.52 6.33
C LEU A 115 9.41 5.40 7.57
N VAL A 116 10.47 5.17 8.35
CA VAL A 116 10.66 5.76 9.69
C VAL A 116 10.61 7.29 9.67
N SER A 117 11.30 7.94 8.74
CA SER A 117 11.35 9.40 8.64
C SER A 117 10.00 9.99 8.22
N THR A 118 9.29 9.34 7.29
CA THR A 118 8.00 9.82 6.80
C THR A 118 6.90 9.70 7.85
N PHE A 119 6.89 8.61 8.63
CA PHE A 119 5.93 8.42 9.73
C PHE A 119 6.27 9.21 11.00
N ALA A 120 7.47 9.79 11.12
CA ALA A 120 7.81 10.71 12.20
C ALA A 120 7.05 12.05 12.10
N ILE A 121 6.55 12.38 10.91
CA ILE A 121 5.70 13.55 10.68
C ILE A 121 4.27 13.18 11.08
N PRO A 122 3.65 13.84 12.08
CA PRO A 122 2.31 13.50 12.54
C PRO A 122 1.26 13.72 11.43
N PRO A 123 0.13 13.01 11.48
CA PRO A 123 -0.94 13.19 10.50
C PRO A 123 -1.64 14.55 10.72
N ASN A 124 -2.10 15.18 9.66
CA ASN A 124 -2.86 16.42 9.69
C ASN A 124 -3.63 16.63 8.38
N GLY A 125 -4.73 17.39 8.43
CA GLY A 125 -5.52 17.76 7.25
C GLY A 125 -6.80 16.93 7.10
N ALA A 126 -7.41 17.05 5.92
CA ALA A 126 -8.64 16.36 5.54
C ALA A 126 -8.35 14.95 5.01
N THR A 127 -9.36 14.26 4.50
CA THR A 127 -9.29 12.88 3.97
C THR A 127 -9.57 12.84 2.45
N PRO A 128 -8.75 13.52 1.61
CA PRO A 128 -8.98 13.65 0.16
C PRO A 128 -8.66 12.38 -0.65
N ILE A 129 -9.25 11.24 -0.27
CA ILE A 129 -9.02 9.92 -0.88
C ILE A 129 -9.26 9.95 -2.40
N VAL A 130 -10.33 10.60 -2.86
CA VAL A 130 -10.68 10.67 -4.28
C VAL A 130 -9.58 11.32 -5.11
N ARG A 131 -9.01 12.43 -4.62
CA ARG A 131 -7.93 13.14 -5.31
C ARG A 131 -6.70 12.24 -5.44
N VAL A 132 -6.29 11.62 -4.35
CA VAL A 132 -5.06 10.82 -4.31
C VAL A 132 -5.24 9.52 -5.08
N LEU A 133 -6.43 8.91 -5.03
CA LEU A 133 -6.74 7.72 -5.82
C LEU A 133 -6.68 8.00 -7.33
N ARG A 134 -7.25 9.13 -7.79
CA ARG A 134 -7.11 9.57 -9.19
C ARG A 134 -5.66 9.82 -9.57
N GLN A 135 -4.87 10.41 -8.67
CA GLN A 135 -3.43 10.58 -8.87
C GLN A 135 -2.74 9.22 -9.08
N VAL A 136 -2.95 8.25 -8.19
CA VAL A 136 -2.37 6.90 -8.33
C VAL A 136 -2.75 6.24 -9.65
N LEU A 137 -4.03 6.30 -10.04
CA LEU A 137 -4.50 5.70 -11.31
C LEU A 137 -3.83 6.34 -12.53
N ASN A 138 -3.55 7.64 -12.46
CA ASN A 138 -2.85 8.36 -13.51
C ASN A 138 -1.35 8.02 -13.52
N ASP A 139 -0.70 8.09 -12.36
CA ASP A 139 0.74 7.85 -12.20
C ASP A 139 1.11 6.42 -12.58
N LYS A 140 0.21 5.45 -12.35
CA LYS A 140 0.39 4.02 -12.65
C LYS A 140 -0.24 3.54 -13.96
N LYS A 141 -0.65 4.45 -14.84
CA LYS A 141 -1.40 4.11 -16.05
C LYS A 141 -0.65 3.13 -16.96
N ASN A 142 0.68 3.25 -17.05
CA ASN A 142 1.51 2.39 -17.89
C ASN A 142 1.71 1.01 -17.25
N GLU A 143 1.89 0.96 -15.93
CA GLU A 143 2.08 -0.22 -15.12
C GLU A 143 0.81 -1.09 -15.15
N ILE A 144 -0.37 -0.47 -15.10
CA ILE A 144 -1.66 -1.15 -15.25
C ILE A 144 -1.77 -1.89 -16.58
N GLN A 145 -1.08 -1.46 -17.63
CA GLN A 145 -1.05 -2.19 -18.91
C GLN A 145 -0.15 -3.43 -18.87
N GLN A 146 0.91 -3.39 -18.06
CA GLN A 146 1.95 -4.43 -18.00
C GLN A 146 1.66 -5.49 -16.95
N ARG A 147 1.21 -5.07 -15.76
CA ARG A 147 0.88 -5.94 -14.63
C ARG A 147 -0.41 -5.52 -13.94
N LYS A 148 -0.83 -6.25 -12.90
CA LYS A 148 -2.00 -5.85 -12.09
C LYS A 148 -1.55 -4.86 -11.02
N LEU A 149 -2.41 -3.89 -10.69
CA LEU A 149 -2.19 -2.89 -9.65
C LEU A 149 -3.09 -3.17 -8.44
N LEU A 150 -2.52 -3.58 -7.32
CA LEU A 150 -3.23 -3.68 -6.06
C LEU A 150 -3.15 -2.35 -5.31
N ILE A 151 -4.29 -1.74 -5.02
CA ILE A 151 -4.38 -0.52 -4.20
C ILE A 151 -4.95 -0.90 -2.83
N VAL A 152 -4.20 -0.63 -1.78
CA VAL A 152 -4.62 -0.78 -0.38
C VAL A 152 -4.89 0.60 0.19
N ILE A 153 -6.15 0.95 0.45
CA ILE A 153 -6.52 2.23 1.09
C ILE A 153 -6.66 1.99 2.58
N ALA A 154 -5.82 2.61 3.41
CA ALA A 154 -5.87 2.49 4.86
C ALA A 154 -6.33 3.81 5.48
N THR A 155 -7.52 3.82 6.09
CA THR A 155 -8.21 5.03 6.56
C THR A 155 -9.12 4.73 7.77
N ASP A 156 -9.38 5.74 8.60
CA ASP A 156 -10.32 5.66 9.73
C ASP A 156 -11.67 6.34 9.45
N GLY A 157 -11.87 6.88 8.25
CA GLY A 157 -12.93 7.85 8.00
C GLY A 157 -13.55 7.78 6.61
N VAL A 158 -14.53 8.66 6.43
CA VAL A 158 -15.26 8.83 5.17
C VAL A 158 -14.44 9.71 4.22
N PRO A 159 -14.36 9.39 2.91
CA PRO A 159 -13.73 10.26 1.92
C PRO A 159 -14.29 11.67 1.99
N THR A 160 -13.39 12.66 2.00
CA THR A 160 -13.75 14.08 1.91
C THR A 160 -13.11 14.73 0.67
N ASP A 161 -13.55 15.93 0.31
CA ASP A 161 -12.83 16.78 -0.63
C ASP A 161 -11.67 17.53 0.07
N ASN A 162 -10.99 18.42 -0.66
CA ASN A 162 -9.88 19.21 -0.07
C ASN A 162 -10.34 20.20 1.01
N ASN A 163 -11.64 20.48 1.11
CA ASN A 163 -12.24 21.36 2.10
C ASN A 163 -12.82 20.59 3.30
N GLY A 164 -12.66 19.26 3.34
CA GLY A 164 -13.19 18.41 4.40
C GLY A 164 -14.69 18.08 4.25
N GLN A 165 -15.32 18.35 3.10
CA GLN A 165 -16.71 18.01 2.85
C GLN A 165 -16.85 16.55 2.40
N PRO A 166 -17.82 15.77 2.90
CA PRO A 166 -18.00 14.37 2.49
C PRO A 166 -18.15 14.22 0.97
N ASN A 167 -17.41 13.29 0.39
CA ASN A 167 -17.41 13.05 -1.06
C ASN A 167 -17.47 11.56 -1.42
N VAL A 168 -18.38 10.85 -0.76
CA VAL A 168 -18.67 9.43 -1.02
C VAL A 168 -19.14 9.16 -2.45
N PRO A 169 -20.00 10.00 -3.08
CA PRO A 169 -20.43 9.76 -4.46
C PRO A 169 -19.27 9.73 -5.45
N ASP A 170 -18.31 10.65 -5.36
CA ASP A 170 -17.14 10.63 -6.23
C ASP A 170 -16.23 9.44 -5.94
N PHE A 171 -16.10 9.03 -4.68
CA PHE A 171 -15.33 7.83 -4.34
C PHE A 171 -15.92 6.59 -5.02
N TYR A 172 -17.25 6.43 -4.98
CA TYR A 172 -17.94 5.38 -5.72
C TYR A 172 -17.71 5.50 -7.23
N GLN A 173 -17.79 6.72 -7.78
CA GLN A 173 -17.54 6.96 -9.21
C GLN A 173 -16.15 6.52 -9.63
N VAL A 174 -15.10 6.85 -8.86
CA VAL A 174 -13.74 6.42 -9.17
C VAL A 174 -13.64 4.89 -9.17
N LEU A 175 -14.16 4.24 -8.13
CA LEU A 175 -14.09 2.78 -7.99
C LEU A 175 -14.87 2.01 -9.06
N ALA A 176 -16.01 2.55 -9.51
CA ALA A 176 -16.92 1.89 -10.42
C ALA A 176 -16.69 2.24 -11.89
N ARG A 177 -16.14 3.42 -12.19
CA ARG A 177 -16.09 3.98 -13.57
C ARG A 177 -14.71 4.42 -14.04
N GLU A 178 -13.86 4.92 -13.14
CA GLU A 178 -12.55 5.49 -13.55
C GLU A 178 -11.40 4.49 -13.39
N ARG A 179 -11.53 3.55 -12.45
CA ARG A 179 -10.59 2.45 -12.22
C ARG A 179 -10.68 1.39 -13.32
N LEU A 180 -10.06 1.68 -14.46
CA LEU A 180 -10.11 0.81 -15.64
C LEU A 180 -8.71 0.26 -16.01
N PRO A 181 -8.63 -1.01 -16.42
CA PRO A 181 -9.70 -2.02 -16.41
C PRO A 181 -9.89 -2.61 -15.00
N ILE A 182 -11.15 -2.78 -14.58
CA ILE A 182 -11.55 -3.09 -13.19
C ILE A 182 -10.88 -4.37 -12.65
N ASP A 183 -10.72 -5.38 -13.50
CA ASP A 183 -10.15 -6.69 -13.17
C ASP A 183 -8.61 -6.65 -12.96
N ARG A 184 -7.96 -5.59 -13.43
CA ARG A 184 -6.51 -5.40 -13.26
C ARG A 184 -6.12 -4.48 -12.12
N VAL A 185 -7.08 -3.78 -11.52
CA VAL A 185 -6.77 -2.77 -10.49
C VAL A 185 -7.48 -3.07 -9.17
N PRO A 186 -7.39 -4.27 -8.55
CA PRO A 186 -8.12 -4.53 -7.31
C PRO A 186 -7.85 -3.47 -6.24
N VAL A 187 -8.92 -3.02 -5.55
CA VAL A 187 -8.84 -2.07 -4.44
C VAL A 187 -9.37 -2.75 -3.20
N THR A 188 -8.65 -2.63 -2.10
CA THR A 188 -9.10 -3.03 -0.77
C THR A 188 -9.04 -1.86 0.19
N ILE A 189 -9.94 -1.83 1.16
CA ILE A 189 -10.00 -0.81 2.20
C ILE A 189 -9.70 -1.47 3.54
N MET A 190 -8.76 -0.90 4.27
CA MET A 190 -8.35 -1.31 5.60
C MET A 190 -8.78 -0.22 6.58
N ALA A 191 -9.67 -0.57 7.51
CA ALA A 191 -10.15 0.36 8.51
C ALA A 191 -9.11 0.51 9.64
N CYS A 192 -8.81 1.75 10.01
CA CYS A 192 -7.94 2.09 11.15
C CYS A 192 -8.77 2.60 12.32
N THR A 193 -9.78 1.83 12.76
CA THR A 193 -10.74 2.30 13.77
C THR A 193 -10.40 1.89 15.20
N GLY A 194 -9.41 1.00 15.41
CA GLY A 194 -9.01 0.54 16.73
C GLY A 194 -9.96 -0.46 17.40
N GLU A 195 -10.90 -1.03 16.64
CA GLU A 195 -11.84 -2.07 17.11
C GLU A 195 -11.37 -3.43 16.56
N TYR A 196 -10.61 -4.17 17.36
CA TYR A 196 -10.28 -5.59 17.13
C TYR A 196 -10.41 -6.39 18.42
#